data_AF-A0A1Y1I468-F1
#
_entry.id   AF-A0A1Y1I468-F1
#
_cell.length_a   1.000
_cell.length_b   1.000
_cell.length_c   1.000
_cell.angle_alpha   90.00
_cell.angle_beta   90.00
_cell.angle_gamma   90.00
#
_symmetry.space_group_name_H-M   'P 1'
#
loop_
_entity.id
_entity.type
_entity.pdbx_description
1 polymer ?
#
loop_
_entity_poly.entity_id
_entity_poly.type
_entity_poly.pdbx_seq_one_letter_code
_entity_poly.pdbx_strand_id
1 'polypeptide(L)'
;MEDSHQLPHAAEPHDALRFGLPTFKQDALPAHPVETMTKNFPKQQSTLKQTLLTNAYGAALPMRMEIERQYLSRPHRLPGMPDSRVSLDSMTGDLDNFGFEDYLNLPSERESQNAAVDPHYVMEARMGMVPKPSSILR
;
A
#
# COMPACT_ATOMS: atom_id res chain seq x y z
N MET A 1 17.65 -9.24 -0.18
CA MET A 1 18.52 -9.75 0.90
C MET A 1 19.45 -8.62 1.36
N GLU A 2 18.92 -7.45 1.76
CA GLU A 2 19.75 -6.32 2.20
C GLU A 2 19.21 -5.52 3.40
N ASP A 3 18.14 -5.98 4.08
CA ASP A 3 17.55 -5.21 5.20
C ASP A 3 18.06 -5.63 6.60
N SER A 4 19.14 -6.42 6.70
CA SER A 4 19.57 -7.02 7.98
C SER A 4 20.58 -6.21 8.79
N HIS A 5 20.97 -5.01 8.36
CA HIS A 5 22.01 -4.20 9.05
C HIS A 5 21.53 -2.88 9.65
N GLN A 6 20.23 -2.61 9.65
CA GLN A 6 19.67 -1.39 10.22
C GLN A 6 19.00 -1.70 11.57
N LEU A 7 19.33 -0.93 12.61
CA LEU A 7 18.66 -1.03 13.90
C LEU A 7 17.18 -0.67 13.71
N PRO A 8 16.23 -1.55 14.08
CA PRO A 8 14.81 -1.26 13.95
C PRO A 8 14.49 0.01 14.74
N HIS A 9 13.75 0.96 14.14
CA HIS A 9 13.30 2.22 14.75
C HIS A 9 14.34 3.33 14.98
N ALA A 10 15.57 3.19 14.47
CA ALA A 10 16.57 4.27 14.56
C ALA A 10 16.42 5.33 13.45
N ALA A 11 15.81 4.97 12.31
CA ALA A 11 15.68 5.85 11.14
C ALA A 11 14.35 6.63 11.09
N GLU A 12 13.29 6.10 11.72
CA GLU A 12 11.95 6.65 11.68
C GLU A 12 11.29 6.50 13.07
N PRO A 13 10.55 7.51 13.57
CA PRO A 13 9.86 7.41 14.85
C PRO A 13 8.82 6.29 14.82
N HIS A 14 8.93 5.35 15.76
CA HIS A 14 8.01 4.22 15.90
C HIS A 14 6.65 4.66 16.43
N ASP A 15 5.57 4.31 15.71
CA ASP A 15 4.19 4.59 16.13
C ASP A 15 3.77 3.61 17.26
N ALA A 16 4.06 4.03 18.49
CA ALA A 16 3.83 3.21 19.68
C ALA A 16 2.34 2.97 20.00
N LEU A 17 1.44 3.81 19.49
CA LEU A 17 0.00 3.66 19.72
C LEU A 17 -0.58 2.54 18.86
N ARG A 18 -0.10 2.39 17.62
CA ARG A 18 -0.58 1.35 16.70
C ARG A 18 0.20 0.04 16.83
N PHE A 19 1.51 0.12 17.01
CA PHE A 19 2.40 -1.05 17.01
C PHE A 19 2.87 -1.47 18.41
N GLY A 20 2.40 -0.79 19.46
CA GLY A 20 2.81 -1.03 20.84
C GLY A 20 4.19 -0.42 21.16
N LEU A 21 4.62 -0.49 22.42
CA LEU A 21 5.90 0.07 22.85
C LEU A 21 7.07 -0.68 22.18
N PRO A 22 8.02 0.02 21.53
CA PRO A 22 9.10 -0.64 20.81
C PRO A 22 10.03 -1.33 21.81
N THR A 23 10.19 -2.65 21.67
CA THR A 23 11.14 -3.42 22.47
C THR A 23 12.16 -4.04 21.54
N PHE A 24 13.35 -3.43 21.43
CA PHE A 24 14.43 -3.87 20.55
C PHE A 24 14.78 -5.37 20.67
N LYS A 25 14.61 -5.94 21.87
CA LYS A 25 14.82 -7.37 22.09
C LYS A 25 13.74 -8.22 21.43
N GLN A 26 12.48 -7.81 21.48
CA GLN A 26 11.35 -8.57 20.91
C GLN A 26 11.33 -8.48 19.38
N ASP A 27 11.62 -7.31 18.82
CA ASP A 27 11.69 -7.11 17.37
C ASP A 27 12.89 -7.84 16.72
N ALA A 28 13.94 -8.10 17.49
CA ALA A 28 15.09 -8.88 17.05
C ALA A 28 14.90 -10.41 17.15
N LEU A 29 13.86 -10.88 17.86
CA LEU A 29 13.62 -12.31 17.97
C LEU A 29 12.99 -12.85 16.67
N PRO A 30 13.34 -14.08 16.27
CA PRO A 30 12.73 -14.71 15.11
C PRO A 30 11.23 -14.87 15.35
N ALA A 31 10.42 -14.24 14.49
CA ALA A 31 8.97 -14.40 14.48
C ALA A 31 8.59 -15.87 14.29
N HIS A 32 7.39 -16.24 14.77
CA HIS A 32 6.88 -17.59 14.61
C HIS A 32 6.81 -17.95 13.10
N PRO A 33 7.19 -19.16 12.67
CA PRO A 33 7.24 -19.51 11.25
C PRO A 33 5.88 -19.37 10.56
N VAL A 34 4.77 -19.60 11.27
CA VAL A 34 3.43 -19.38 10.70
C VAL A 34 3.15 -17.89 10.50
N GLU A 35 3.65 -17.02 11.38
CA GLU A 35 3.45 -15.58 11.22
C GLU A 35 4.14 -15.07 9.95
N THR A 36 5.36 -15.54 9.69
CA THR A 36 6.10 -15.18 8.47
C THR A 36 5.43 -15.77 7.23
N MET A 37 4.86 -16.99 7.31
CA MET A 37 4.07 -17.57 6.22
C MET A 37 2.81 -16.74 5.94
N THR A 38 2.03 -16.39 6.96
CA THR A 38 0.81 -15.59 6.80
C THR A 38 1.09 -14.21 6.21
N LYS A 39 2.14 -13.53 6.67
CA LYS A 39 2.57 -12.22 6.13
C LYS A 39 2.97 -12.29 4.66
N ASN A 40 3.59 -13.39 4.23
CA ASN A 40 4.10 -13.57 2.86
C ASN A 40 3.08 -14.22 1.91
N PHE A 41 2.04 -14.87 2.44
CA PHE A 41 1.03 -15.58 1.66
C PHE A 41 0.45 -14.80 0.47
N PRO A 42 0.00 -13.52 0.61
CA PRO A 42 -0.57 -12.79 -0.53
C PRO A 42 0.46 -12.55 -1.65
N LYS A 43 1.72 -12.25 -1.28
CA LYS A 43 2.81 -12.08 -2.25
C LYS A 43 3.15 -13.40 -2.95
N GLN A 44 3.15 -14.51 -2.22
CA GLN A 44 3.36 -15.83 -2.81
C GLN A 44 2.21 -16.22 -3.73
N GLN A 45 0.97 -15.90 -3.36
CA GLN A 45 -0.19 -16.21 -4.19
C GLN A 45 -0.15 -15.45 -5.52
N SER A 46 0.26 -14.17 -5.52
CA SER A 46 0.37 -13.38 -6.75
C SER A 46 1.51 -13.88 -7.65
N THR A 47 2.67 -14.23 -7.10
CA THR A 47 3.78 -14.80 -7.88
C THR A 47 3.41 -16.16 -8.46
N LEU A 48 2.74 -17.02 -7.69
CA LEU A 48 2.24 -18.31 -8.18
C LEU A 48 1.20 -18.15 -9.30
N LYS A 49 0.28 -17.18 -9.19
CA LYS A 49 -0.67 -16.87 -10.28
C LYS A 49 0.06 -16.43 -11.54
N GLN A 50 1.09 -15.58 -11.42
CA GLN A 50 1.90 -15.13 -12.55
C GLN A 50 2.65 -16.29 -13.23
N THR A 51 3.29 -17.17 -12.46
CA THR A 51 4.00 -18.33 -13.03
C THR A 51 3.05 -19.33 -13.70
N LEU A 52 1.85 -19.52 -13.15
CA LEU A 52 0.82 -20.33 -13.78
C LEU A 52 0.41 -19.74 -15.14
N LEU A 53 0.18 -18.42 -15.20
CA LEU A 53 -0.17 -17.73 -16.45
C LEU A 53 0.94 -17.78 -17.48
N THR A 54 2.22 -17.62 -17.08
CA THR A 54 3.35 -17.78 -17.99
C THR A 54 3.43 -19.19 -18.57
N ASN A 55 3.16 -20.20 -17.75
CA ASN A 55 3.23 -21.60 -18.18
C ASN A 55 2.07 -21.97 -19.11
N ALA A 56 0.86 -21.46 -18.86
CA ALA A 56 -0.32 -21.78 -19.64
C ALA A 56 -0.44 -20.99 -20.95
N TYR A 57 -0.11 -19.69 -20.92
CA TYR A 57 -0.38 -18.75 -22.02
C TYR A 57 0.87 -18.08 -22.59
N GLY A 58 2.06 -18.40 -22.05
CA GLY A 58 3.32 -17.76 -22.41
C GLY A 58 3.54 -16.43 -21.71
N ALA A 59 4.68 -15.79 -22.01
CA ALA A 59 5.13 -14.59 -21.30
C ALA A 59 4.30 -13.32 -21.59
N ALA A 60 3.62 -13.25 -22.73
CA ALA A 60 2.94 -12.03 -23.18
C ALA A 60 1.71 -11.65 -22.33
N LEU A 61 0.91 -12.64 -21.91
CA LEU A 61 -0.30 -12.40 -21.12
C LEU A 61 -0.02 -11.78 -19.74
N PRO A 62 0.85 -12.36 -18.89
CA PRO A 62 1.15 -11.75 -17.59
C PRO A 62 1.84 -10.39 -17.72
N MET A 63 2.64 -10.15 -18.77
CA MET A 63 3.18 -8.81 -19.04
C MET A 63 2.07 -7.79 -19.33
N ARG A 64 1.10 -8.16 -20.18
CA ARG A 64 -0.06 -7.29 -20.46
C ARG A 64 -0.86 -7.00 -19.19
N MET A 65 -1.13 -8.03 -18.38
CA MET A 65 -1.82 -7.85 -17.11
C MET A 65 -1.04 -6.93 -16.17
N GLU A 66 0.28 -7.06 -16.08
CA GLU A 66 1.09 -6.17 -15.24
C GLU A 66 1.04 -4.71 -15.73
N ILE A 67 1.03 -4.48 -17.05
CA ILE A 67 0.83 -3.13 -17.63
C ILE A 67 -0.55 -2.58 -17.25
N GLU A 68 -1.61 -3.39 -17.40
CA GLU A 68 -2.97 -3.01 -17.01
C GLU A 68 -3.04 -2.68 -15.51
N ARG A 69 -2.44 -3.52 -14.65
CA ARG A 69 -2.36 -3.29 -13.20
C ARG A 69 -1.66 -1.97 -12.87
N GLN A 70 -0.52 -1.69 -13.50
CA GLN A 70 0.22 -0.45 -13.29
C GLN A 70 -0.57 0.77 -13.74
N TYR A 71 -1.26 0.68 -14.89
CA TYR A 71 -2.16 1.73 -15.36
C TYR A 71 -3.31 1.99 -14.37
N LEU A 72 -4.03 0.95 -13.97
CA LEU A 72 -5.16 1.05 -13.04
C LEU A 72 -4.75 1.43 -11.61
N SER A 73 -3.51 1.16 -11.22
CA SER A 73 -2.98 1.56 -9.91
C SER A 73 -2.80 3.06 -9.75
N ARG A 74 -2.73 3.81 -10.86
CA ARG A 74 -2.57 5.26 -10.83
C ARG A 74 -3.92 5.92 -10.57
N PRO A 75 -4.00 6.92 -9.67
CA PRO A 75 -5.24 7.65 -9.48
C PRO A 75 -5.57 8.44 -10.75
N HIS A 76 -6.80 8.30 -11.24
CA HIS A 76 -7.30 9.01 -12.42
C HIS A 76 -8.07 10.29 -12.07
N ARG A 77 -8.38 10.49 -10.79
CA ARG A 77 -9.06 11.68 -10.26
C ARG A 77 -8.07 12.84 -10.07
N LEU A 78 -8.61 14.05 -9.86
CA LEU A 78 -7.80 15.19 -9.46
C LEU A 78 -7.07 14.88 -8.14
N PRO A 79 -5.84 15.40 -7.95
CA PRO A 79 -5.15 15.33 -6.68
C PRO A 79 -6.02 15.87 -5.54
N GLY A 80 -6.13 15.13 -4.44
CA GLY A 80 -6.96 15.51 -3.28
C GLY A 80 -8.40 14.97 -3.31
N MET A 81 -8.89 14.45 -4.45
CA MET A 81 -10.17 13.76 -4.48
C MET A 81 -10.01 12.27 -4.13
N PRO A 82 -10.97 11.68 -3.38
CA PRO A 82 -10.97 10.25 -3.12
C PRO A 82 -11.17 9.47 -4.44
N ASP A 83 -10.34 8.44 -4.64
CA ASP A 83 -10.48 7.48 -5.72
C ASP A 83 -10.89 6.13 -5.12
N SER A 84 -11.94 5.53 -5.68
CA SER A 84 -12.46 4.24 -5.21
C SER A 84 -11.71 3.05 -5.80
N ARG A 85 -10.83 3.23 -6.80
CA ARG A 85 -9.97 2.19 -7.40
C ARG A 85 -10.69 0.93 -7.92
N VAL A 86 -12.01 1.00 -8.10
CA VAL A 86 -12.88 -0.14 -8.47
C VAL A 86 -12.38 -0.97 -9.64
N SER A 87 -11.78 -0.33 -10.65
CA SER A 87 -11.23 -1.01 -11.82
C SER A 87 -10.02 -1.89 -11.47
N LEU A 88 -9.16 -1.42 -10.58
CA LEU A 88 -8.03 -2.20 -10.10
C LEU A 88 -8.51 -3.38 -9.25
N ASP A 89 -9.49 -3.14 -8.37
CA ASP A 89 -10.01 -4.16 -7.48
C ASP A 89 -10.73 -5.25 -8.28
N SER A 90 -11.44 -4.86 -9.35
CA SER A 90 -12.03 -5.79 -10.34
C SER A 90 -10.96 -6.67 -11.00
N MET A 91 -9.80 -6.10 -11.33
CA MET A 91 -8.71 -6.80 -12.00
C MET A 91 -7.98 -7.77 -11.06
N THR A 92 -7.76 -7.36 -9.80
CA THR A 92 -7.07 -8.18 -8.79
C THR A 92 -7.98 -9.28 -8.22
N GLY A 93 -9.30 -9.08 -8.32
CA GLY A 93 -10.31 -9.97 -7.72
C GLY A 93 -10.59 -9.63 -6.25
N ASP A 94 -10.28 -8.41 -5.81
CA ASP A 94 -10.44 -7.97 -4.43
C ASP A 94 -11.86 -7.48 -4.14
N LEU A 95 -12.74 -7.35 -5.15
CA LEU A 95 -14.14 -6.94 -4.98
C LEU A 95 -14.94 -7.85 -4.05
N ASP A 96 -14.62 -9.14 -4.02
CA ASP A 96 -15.33 -10.15 -3.22
C ASP A 96 -14.68 -10.36 -1.85
N ASN A 97 -13.51 -9.76 -1.61
CA ASN A 97 -12.80 -9.89 -0.35
C ASN A 97 -13.29 -8.83 0.63
N PHE A 98 -13.75 -9.26 1.81
CA PHE A 98 -14.21 -8.37 2.86
C PHE A 98 -13.29 -8.46 4.08
N GLY A 99 -12.56 -7.38 4.34
CA GLY A 99 -11.58 -7.26 5.41
C GLY A 99 -12.09 -6.48 6.63
N PHE A 100 -11.24 -6.39 7.63
CA PHE A 100 -11.46 -5.54 8.80
C PHE A 100 -11.49 -4.05 8.42
N GLU A 101 -10.64 -3.69 7.46
CA GLU A 101 -10.42 -2.35 6.95
C GLU A 101 -11.65 -1.77 6.24
N ASP A 102 -12.49 -2.63 5.67
CA ASP A 102 -13.72 -2.21 5.00
C ASP A 102 -14.80 -1.73 5.98
N TYR A 103 -14.73 -2.20 7.23
CA TYR A 103 -15.65 -1.78 8.29
C TYR A 103 -15.05 -0.71 9.20
N LEU A 104 -13.78 -0.84 9.61
CA LEU A 104 -13.18 0.03 10.64
C LEU A 104 -12.26 1.10 10.09
N ASN A 105 -11.97 1.09 8.79
CA ASN A 105 -11.03 2.03 8.19
C ASN A 105 -11.59 2.65 6.91
N LEU A 106 -12.86 3.06 6.95
CA LEU A 106 -13.57 3.69 5.85
C LEU A 106 -12.86 4.99 5.42
N PRO A 107 -12.63 5.22 4.12
CA PRO A 107 -11.97 6.45 3.64
C PRO A 107 -12.68 7.74 4.09
N SER A 108 -14.00 7.68 4.29
CA SER A 108 -14.83 8.82 4.73
C SER A 108 -14.71 9.13 6.22
N GLU A 109 -14.10 8.25 7.02
CA GLU A 109 -13.95 8.41 8.47
C GLU A 109 -12.50 8.72 8.86
N ARG A 110 -11.55 8.58 7.93
CA ARG A 110 -10.13 8.84 8.19
C ARG A 110 -9.84 10.34 8.27
N GLU A 111 -9.42 10.79 9.45
CA GLU A 111 -8.99 12.18 9.68
C GLU A 111 -7.90 12.65 8.69
N SER A 112 -6.99 11.76 8.30
CA SER A 112 -5.89 12.08 7.36
C SER A 112 -6.33 12.25 5.90
N GLN A 113 -7.46 11.63 5.49
CA GLN A 113 -8.02 11.75 4.14
C GLN A 113 -9.17 12.77 4.09
N ASN A 114 -9.84 13.02 5.21
CA ASN A 114 -10.91 14.00 5.38
C ASN A 114 -10.43 15.43 5.56
N ALA A 115 -9.12 15.66 5.68
CA ALA A 115 -8.57 16.97 5.37
C ALA A 115 -8.85 17.20 3.88
N ALA A 116 -10.03 17.73 3.57
CA ALA A 116 -10.43 18.17 2.24
C ALA A 116 -9.48 19.30 1.86
N VAL A 117 -8.29 18.93 1.39
CA VAL A 117 -7.31 19.88 0.90
C VAL A 117 -7.92 20.45 -0.37
N ASP A 118 -8.03 21.78 -0.42
CA ASP A 118 -8.54 22.48 -1.58
C ASP A 118 -7.85 21.92 -2.85
N PRO A 119 -8.61 21.37 -3.82
CA PRO A 119 -8.02 20.77 -5.02
C PRO A 119 -7.15 21.76 -5.79
N HIS A 120 -7.45 23.07 -5.70
CA HIS A 120 -6.60 24.11 -6.27
C HIS A 120 -5.23 24.13 -5.61
N TYR A 121 -5.17 24.17 -4.27
CA TYR A 121 -3.93 24.12 -3.52
C TYR A 121 -3.11 22.86 -3.82
N VAL A 122 -3.74 21.68 -3.89
CA VAL A 122 -3.03 20.42 -4.20
C VAL A 122 -2.46 20.44 -5.63
N MET A 123 -3.22 20.97 -6.58
CA MET A 123 -2.77 21.11 -7.97
C MET A 123 -1.61 22.10 -8.07
N GLU A 124 -1.71 23.26 -7.44
CA GLU A 124 -0.66 24.28 -7.41
C GLU A 124 0.62 23.75 -6.79
N ALA A 125 0.54 23.00 -5.68
CA ALA A 125 1.69 22.32 -5.07
C ALA A 125 2.31 21.26 -6.00
N ARG A 126 1.48 20.51 -6.75
CA ARG A 126 1.95 19.53 -7.75
C ARG A 126 2.65 20.21 -8.94
N MET A 127 2.16 21.39 -9.34
CA MET A 127 2.74 22.21 -10.41
C MET A 127 3.92 23.07 -9.95
N GLY A 128 4.26 23.04 -8.65
CA GLY A 128 5.38 23.80 -8.08
C GLY A 128 5.10 25.30 -7.90
N MET A 129 3.83 25.71 -7.94
CA MET A 129 3.39 27.10 -7.79
C MET A 129 3.29 27.52 -6.31
N VAL A 130 3.06 26.55 -5.42
CA VAL A 130 3.02 26.74 -3.96
C VAL A 130 4.22 26.03 -3.33
N PRO A 131 4.91 26.63 -2.33
CA PRO A 131 5.96 25.94 -1.61
C PRO A 131 5.40 24.66 -0.99
N LYS A 132 6.07 23.52 -1.22
CA LYS A 132 5.68 22.25 -0.60
C LYS A 132 5.50 22.47 0.90
N PRO A 133 4.39 21.99 1.52
CA PRO A 133 4.25 22.09 2.96
C PRO A 133 5.50 21.44 3.58
N SER A 134 6.21 22.20 4.41
CA SER A 134 7.30 21.68 5.22
C SER A 134 6.72 20.55 6.06
N SER A 135 7.11 19.32 5.72
CA SER A 135 6.58 18.09 6.29
C SER A 135 6.75 18.09 7.82
N ILE A 136 5.66 18.37 8.52
CA ILE A 136 5.44 17.97 9.90
C ILE A 136 4.16 17.14 9.84
N LEU A 137 4.28 15.86 10.20
CA LEU A 137 3.25 14.83 10.27
C LEU A 137 2.97 14.09 8.95
N ARG A 138 3.61 12.92 8.82
CA ARG A 138 3.14 11.79 8.02
C ARG A 138 2.97 10.61 8.97
#